data_AF-A0AA37T9F5-F1
#
_entry.id   AF-A0AA37T9F5-F1
#
_cell.length_a   1.000
_cell.length_b   1.000
_cell.length_c   1.000
_cell.angle_alpha   90.00
_cell.angle_beta   90.00
_cell.angle_gamma   90.00
#
_symmetry.space_group_name_H-M   'P 1'
#
loop_
_entity.id
_entity.type
_entity.pdbx_description
1 polymer ?
#
loop_
_entity_poly.entity_id
_entity_poly.type
_entity_poly.pdbx_seq_one_letter_code
_entity_poly.pdbx_strand_id
1 'polypeptide(L)'
;MERANLNPVARAHRGAAMRRIAGAAVVAFLAGSLASCSGDVVRSLASDAGYGPRMVAAPDFVAESRSKEQPDFMPVGVDAPKRPVRAKSVTGQKALEAELEGARGRNEARGRAAASAGQGAAATIKPAPAPPQ
;
A
#
# COMPACT_ATOMS: atom_id res chain seq x y z
N MET A 1 22.45 52.28 -59.48
CA MET A 1 23.04 51.13 -58.76
C MET A 1 22.64 51.23 -57.31
N GLU A 2 21.61 50.47 -56.94
CA GLU A 2 20.85 50.56 -55.71
C GLU A 2 21.61 49.85 -54.57
N ARG A 3 21.93 50.56 -53.49
CA ARG A 3 22.63 50.00 -52.32
C ARG A 3 21.60 49.40 -51.37
N ALA A 4 21.59 48.07 -51.28
CA ALA A 4 20.79 47.31 -50.33
C ALA A 4 21.20 47.61 -48.87
N ASN A 5 20.51 48.53 -48.22
CA ASN A 5 20.57 48.73 -46.77
C ASN A 5 19.68 47.68 -46.08
N LEU A 6 20.21 46.48 -45.85
CA LEU A 6 19.59 45.49 -44.98
C LEU A 6 19.76 45.93 -43.52
N ASN A 7 18.68 46.49 -42.96
CA ASN A 7 18.57 46.89 -41.57
C ASN A 7 19.00 45.77 -40.60
N PRO A 8 20.04 45.96 -39.77
CA PRO A 8 20.54 44.92 -38.85
C PRO A 8 19.53 44.58 -37.75
N VAL A 9 18.64 45.52 -37.40
CA VAL A 9 17.60 45.36 -36.39
C VAL A 9 16.56 44.30 -36.79
N ALA A 10 16.23 44.21 -38.08
CA ALA A 10 15.25 43.24 -38.59
C ALA A 10 15.76 41.79 -38.51
N ARG A 11 17.08 41.56 -38.55
CA ARG A 11 17.69 40.22 -38.38
C ARG A 11 17.65 39.75 -36.92
N ALA A 12 17.86 40.65 -35.96
CA ALA A 12 17.88 40.32 -34.54
C ALA A 12 16.49 39.88 -34.02
N HIS A 13 15.42 40.56 -34.46
CA HIS A 13 14.05 40.21 -34.04
C HIS A 13 13.57 38.86 -34.59
N ARG A 14 13.96 38.50 -35.82
CA ARG A 14 13.60 37.19 -36.42
C ARG A 14 14.29 36.03 -35.69
N GLY A 15 15.57 36.17 -35.32
CA GLY A 15 16.30 35.15 -34.58
C GLY A 15 15.76 34.94 -33.15
N ALA A 16 15.36 36.01 -32.47
CA ALA A 16 14.76 35.93 -31.14
C ALA A 16 13.35 35.31 -31.16
N ALA A 17 12.51 35.68 -32.13
CA ALA A 17 11.18 35.10 -32.29
C ALA A 17 11.24 33.60 -32.63
N MET A 18 12.13 33.22 -33.54
CA MET A 18 12.30 31.82 -33.97
C MET A 18 12.87 30.94 -32.86
N ARG A 19 13.77 31.47 -32.01
CA ARG A 19 14.26 30.80 -30.80
C ARG A 19 13.17 30.65 -29.72
N ARG A 20 12.28 31.63 -29.58
CA ARG A 20 11.14 31.55 -28.65
C ARG A 20 10.11 30.52 -29.11
N ILE A 21 9.84 30.46 -30.41
CA ILE A 21 8.94 29.45 -31.00
C ILE A 21 9.54 28.05 -30.87
N ALA A 22 10.83 27.88 -31.16
CA ALA A 22 11.52 26.61 -30.98
C ALA A 22 11.54 26.18 -29.50
N GLY A 23 11.78 27.11 -28.57
CA GLY A 23 11.72 26.84 -27.13
C GLY A 23 10.32 26.43 -26.67
N ALA A 24 9.28 27.13 -27.13
CA ALA A 24 7.89 26.79 -26.83
C ALA A 24 7.48 25.42 -27.38
N ALA A 25 7.94 25.08 -28.59
CA ALA A 25 7.69 23.77 -29.20
C ALA A 25 8.37 22.62 -28.43
N VAL A 26 9.61 22.82 -27.97
CA VAL A 26 10.32 21.84 -27.14
C VAL A 26 9.63 21.66 -25.79
N VAL A 27 9.23 22.74 -25.13
CA VAL A 27 8.49 22.67 -23.86
C VAL A 27 7.12 21.98 -24.03
N ALA A 28 6.40 22.27 -25.10
CA ALA A 28 5.13 21.60 -25.41
C ALA A 28 5.31 20.10 -25.68
N PHE A 29 6.37 19.72 -26.39
CA PHE A 29 6.68 18.31 -26.67
C PHE A 29 7.06 17.54 -25.39
N LEU A 30 7.88 18.14 -24.52
CA LEU A 30 8.25 17.58 -23.22
C LEU A 30 7.05 17.50 -22.25
N ALA A 31 6.17 18.50 -22.24
CA ALA A 31 4.96 18.45 -21.43
C ALA A 31 3.98 17.37 -21.92
N GLY A 32 3.85 17.20 -23.24
CA GLY A 32 3.01 16.17 -23.84
C GLY A 32 3.52 14.75 -23.58
N SER A 33 4.83 14.53 -23.60
CA SER A 33 5.42 13.22 -23.30
C SER A 33 5.40 12.86 -21.81
N LEU A 34 5.42 13.84 -20.90
CA LEU A 34 5.23 13.58 -19.48
C LEU A 34 3.76 13.30 -19.12
N ALA A 35 2.82 13.93 -19.82
CA ALA A 35 1.39 13.66 -19.64
C ALA A 35 0.96 12.26 -20.14
N SER A 36 1.69 11.64 -21.07
CA SER A 36 1.39 10.29 -21.55
C SER A 36 1.79 9.17 -20.57
N CYS A 37 2.62 9.46 -19.56
CA CYS A 37 2.92 8.53 -18.47
C CYS A 37 1.81 8.46 -17.40
N SER A 38 0.83 9.37 -17.42
CA SER A 38 -0.42 9.25 -16.65
C SER A 38 -1.56 9.04 -17.64
N GLY A 39 -1.78 7.78 -18.02
CA GLY A 39 -2.67 7.34 -19.11
C GLY A 39 -4.16 7.77 -19.02
N ASP A 40 -4.54 8.56 -18.03
CA ASP A 40 -5.91 9.07 -17.86
C ASP A 40 -6.24 10.26 -18.75
N VAL A 41 -5.29 11.18 -19.01
CA VAL A 41 -5.59 12.42 -19.76
C VAL A 41 -5.81 12.16 -21.25
N VAL A 42 -4.99 11.30 -21.86
CA VAL A 42 -5.16 10.89 -23.27
C VAL A 42 -6.43 10.06 -23.43
N ARG A 43 -6.76 9.24 -22.42
CA ARG A 43 -7.96 8.40 -22.43
C ARG A 43 -9.24 9.20 -22.24
N SER A 44 -9.25 10.22 -21.38
CA SER A 44 -10.39 11.11 -21.21
C SER A 44 -10.65 11.94 -22.46
N LEU A 45 -9.61 12.57 -23.04
CA LEU A 45 -9.72 13.32 -24.30
C LEU A 45 -10.19 12.46 -25.47
N ALA A 46 -9.68 11.24 -25.61
CA ALA A 46 -10.15 10.32 -26.64
C ALA A 46 -11.61 9.92 -26.42
N SER A 47 -12.02 9.72 -25.15
CA SER A 47 -13.40 9.37 -24.80
C SER A 47 -14.38 10.52 -25.04
N ASP A 48 -14.01 11.75 -24.67
CA ASP A 48 -14.79 12.96 -24.90
C ASP A 48 -14.89 13.29 -26.41
N ALA A 49 -13.84 13.01 -27.17
CA ALA A 49 -13.83 13.14 -28.63
C ALA A 49 -14.55 11.98 -29.35
N GLY A 50 -15.16 11.04 -28.63
CA GLY A 50 -15.92 9.91 -29.19
C GLY A 50 -15.06 8.78 -29.78
N TYR A 51 -13.74 8.87 -29.65
CA TYR A 51 -12.78 7.81 -30.02
C TYR A 51 -12.51 6.82 -28.87
N GLY A 52 -13.11 7.04 -27.70
CA GLY A 52 -12.99 6.15 -26.56
C GLY A 52 -13.83 4.88 -26.67
N PRO A 53 -13.56 3.88 -25.84
CA PRO A 53 -14.38 2.68 -25.78
C PRO A 53 -15.82 3.06 -25.46
N ARG A 54 -16.78 2.54 -26.23
CA ARG A 54 -18.20 2.73 -25.93
C ARG A 54 -18.48 2.14 -24.54
N MET A 55 -18.96 2.99 -23.63
CA MET A 55 -19.48 2.54 -22.34
C MET A 55 -20.72 1.68 -22.62
N VAL A 56 -20.55 0.36 -22.61
CA VAL A 56 -21.68 -0.57 -22.68
C VAL A 56 -22.31 -0.60 -21.31
N ALA A 57 -23.63 -0.37 -21.25
CA ALA A 57 -24.37 -0.51 -20.01
C ALA A 57 -24.13 -1.90 -19.42
N ALA A 58 -23.88 -1.96 -18.12
CA ALA A 58 -23.75 -3.25 -17.43
C ALA A 58 -25.07 -4.03 -17.60
N PRO A 59 -25.02 -5.36 -17.83
CA PRO A 59 -26.22 -6.19 -17.83
C PRO A 59 -27.01 -6.05 -16.53
N ASP A 60 -28.33 -6.21 -16.58
CA ASP A 60 -29.23 -5.94 -15.45
C ASP A 60 -28.84 -6.70 -14.18
N PHE A 61 -28.48 -7.98 -14.31
CA PHE A 61 -28.04 -8.79 -13.17
C PHE A 61 -26.75 -8.25 -12.52
N VAL A 62 -25.87 -7.57 -13.28
CA VAL A 62 -24.65 -6.94 -12.75
C VAL A 62 -24.99 -5.63 -12.05
N ALA A 63 -25.92 -4.86 -12.62
CA ALA A 63 -26.41 -3.62 -12.03
C ALA A 63 -27.18 -3.86 -10.73
N GLU A 64 -27.88 -4.98 -10.62
CA GLU A 64 -28.66 -5.37 -9.43
C GLU A 64 -27.81 -6.08 -8.37
N SER A 65 -26.85 -6.92 -8.77
CA SER A 65 -26.01 -7.67 -7.82
C SER A 65 -24.89 -6.84 -7.21
N ARG A 66 -24.42 -5.78 -7.89
CA ARG A 66 -23.41 -4.88 -7.34
C ARG A 66 -24.06 -3.90 -6.37
N SER A 67 -23.50 -3.81 -5.18
CA SER A 67 -23.85 -2.74 -4.24
C SER A 67 -23.69 -1.38 -4.91
N LYS A 68 -24.74 -0.55 -4.84
CA LYS A 68 -24.75 0.82 -5.38
C LYS A 68 -23.96 1.80 -4.50
N GLU A 69 -23.65 1.38 -3.28
CA GLU A 69 -22.81 2.11 -2.34
C GLU A 69 -21.35 2.02 -2.75
N GLN A 70 -20.56 3.07 -2.47
CA GLN A 70 -19.12 2.98 -2.64
C GLN A 70 -18.62 1.83 -1.76
N PRO A 71 -18.02 0.79 -2.35
CA PRO A 71 -17.57 -0.34 -1.57
C PRO A 71 -16.45 0.13 -0.65
N ASP A 72 -16.58 -0.18 0.64
CA ASP A 72 -15.54 0.01 1.65
C ASP A 72 -14.44 -1.05 1.50
N PHE A 73 -14.02 -1.32 0.25
CA PHE A 73 -12.91 -2.22 -0.01
C PHE A 73 -11.61 -1.43 0.19
N MET A 74 -10.65 -2.04 0.87
CA MET A 74 -9.29 -1.53 0.91
C MET A 74 -8.66 -1.76 -0.46
N PRO A 75 -8.17 -0.73 -1.18
CA PRO A 75 -7.67 -0.92 -2.53
C PRO A 75 -6.44 -1.83 -2.52
N VAL A 76 -6.38 -2.77 -3.45
CA VAL A 76 -5.19 -3.63 -3.61
C VAL A 76 -3.98 -2.75 -3.92
N GLY A 77 -2.89 -2.94 -3.17
CA GLY A 77 -1.69 -2.12 -3.30
C GLY A 77 -1.63 -0.88 -2.40
N VAL A 78 -2.60 -0.68 -1.50
CA VAL A 78 -2.49 0.31 -0.42
C VAL A 78 -1.89 -0.36 0.80
N ASP A 79 -0.73 0.13 1.23
CA ASP A 79 -0.10 -0.34 2.47
C ASP A 79 -1.06 -0.16 3.64
N ALA A 80 -1.17 -1.21 4.47
CA ALA A 80 -1.96 -1.14 5.68
C ALA A 80 -1.53 0.06 6.55
N PRO A 81 -2.46 0.75 7.22
CA PRO A 81 -2.13 1.87 8.09
C PRO A 81 -0.99 1.49 9.05
N LYS A 82 0.07 2.30 9.05
CA LYS A 82 1.24 2.05 9.89
C LYS A 82 0.78 1.94 11.33
N ARG A 83 0.93 0.75 11.92
CA ARG A 83 0.55 0.49 13.31
C ARG A 83 1.19 1.59 14.19
N PRO A 84 0.43 2.25 15.09
CA PRO A 84 0.96 3.28 15.98
C PRO A 84 1.92 2.71 17.03
N VAL A 85 2.10 1.39 17.06
CA VAL A 85 2.95 0.70 18.01
C VAL A 85 4.40 0.79 17.56
N ARG A 86 5.18 1.61 18.25
CA ARG A 86 6.63 1.67 18.06
C ARG A 86 7.26 0.33 18.45
N ALA A 87 8.22 -0.15 17.65
CA ALA A 87 9.00 -1.33 17.99
C ALA A 87 9.64 -1.14 19.39
N LYS A 88 9.53 -2.16 20.25
CA LYS A 88 10.19 -2.15 21.57
C LYS A 88 11.70 -1.99 21.35
N SER A 89 12.36 -1.13 22.13
CA SER A 89 13.81 -1.00 22.10
C SER A 89 14.48 -2.35 22.39
N VAL A 90 15.72 -2.54 21.94
CA VAL A 90 16.50 -3.76 22.23
C VAL A 90 16.56 -4.03 23.75
N THR A 91 16.70 -2.97 24.54
CA THR A 91 16.65 -3.04 26.01
C THR A 91 15.29 -3.51 26.53
N GLY A 92 14.19 -2.99 25.98
CA GLY A 92 12.83 -3.40 26.36
C GLY A 92 12.49 -4.83 25.93
N GLN A 93 13.08 -5.31 24.82
CA GLN A 93 12.95 -6.71 24.41
C GLN A 93 13.67 -7.64 25.38
N LYS A 94 14.90 -7.30 25.80
CA LYS A 94 15.67 -8.09 26.77
C LYS A 94 15.04 -8.12 28.16
N ALA A 95 14.47 -7.00 28.60
CA ALA A 95 13.71 -6.96 29.85
C ALA A 95 12.48 -7.90 29.80
N LEU A 96 11.75 -7.89 28.69
CA LEU A 96 10.59 -8.77 28.49
C LEU A 96 11.00 -10.24 28.44
N GLU A 97 12.10 -10.56 27.76
CA GLU A 97 12.65 -11.92 27.69
C GLU A 97 13.00 -12.44 29.10
N ALA A 98 13.67 -11.63 29.92
CA ALA A 98 13.98 -11.99 31.30
C ALA A 98 12.73 -12.18 32.18
N GLU A 99 11.71 -11.34 31.98
CA GLU A 99 10.43 -11.47 32.69
C GLU A 99 9.72 -12.79 32.35
N LEU A 100 9.66 -13.13 31.05
CA LEU A 100 9.02 -14.34 30.56
C LEU A 100 9.75 -15.60 31.03
N GLU A 101 11.08 -15.60 30.99
CA GLU A 101 11.88 -16.73 31.48
C GLU A 101 11.73 -16.90 33.00
N GLY A 102 11.69 -15.79 33.75
CA GLY A 102 11.38 -15.81 35.18
C GLY A 102 9.97 -16.35 35.48
N ALA A 103 8.98 -16.01 34.66
CA ALA A 103 7.62 -16.54 34.78
C ALA A 103 7.56 -18.04 34.47
N ARG A 104 8.30 -18.49 33.45
CA ARG A 104 8.44 -19.90 33.11
C ARG A 104 9.02 -20.69 34.29
N GLY A 105 10.14 -20.26 34.86
CA GLY A 105 10.75 -20.93 36.00
C GLY A 105 9.81 -21.06 37.21
N ARG A 106 9.01 -20.02 37.50
CA ARG A 106 7.99 -20.08 38.56
C ARG A 106 6.89 -21.09 38.26
N ASN A 107 6.43 -21.16 37.02
CA ASN A 107 5.39 -22.10 36.61
C ASN A 107 5.90 -23.55 36.66
N GLU A 108 7.13 -23.80 36.22
CA GLU A 108 7.76 -25.12 36.30
C GLU A 108 7.98 -25.56 37.76
N ALA A 109 8.38 -24.65 38.65
CA ALA A 109 8.50 -24.94 40.07
C ALA A 109 7.14 -25.29 40.70
N ARG A 110 6.09 -24.51 40.40
CA ARG A 110 4.71 -24.79 40.86
C ARG A 110 4.17 -26.11 40.30
N GLY A 111 4.44 -26.40 39.03
CA GLY A 111 4.05 -27.66 38.39
C GLY A 111 4.71 -28.87 39.05
N ARG A 112 6.01 -28.79 39.34
CA ARG A 112 6.72 -29.83 40.09
C ARG A 112 6.16 -30.02 41.50
N ALA A 113 5.90 -28.93 42.23
CA ALA A 113 5.30 -29.00 43.56
C ALA A 113 3.90 -29.66 43.54
N ALA A 114 3.06 -29.30 42.57
CA ALA A 114 1.74 -29.90 42.39
C ALA A 114 1.82 -31.38 42.02
N ALA A 115 2.76 -31.76 41.14
CA ALA A 115 2.98 -33.16 40.77
C ALA A 115 3.41 -34.01 41.97
N SER A 116 4.36 -33.52 42.79
CA SER A 116 4.80 -34.21 44.00
C SER A 116 3.66 -34.36 45.03
N ALA A 117 2.84 -33.32 45.20
CA ALA A 117 1.68 -33.38 46.08
C ALA A 117 0.63 -34.40 45.60
N GLY A 118 0.37 -34.45 44.29
CA GLY A 118 -0.53 -35.42 43.68
C GLY A 118 -0.06 -36.86 43.83
N GLN A 119 1.24 -37.12 43.68
CA GLN A 119 1.82 -38.46 43.92
C GLN A 119 1.69 -38.88 45.39
N GLY A 120 1.94 -37.96 46.33
CA GLY A 120 1.75 -38.22 47.76
C GLY A 120 0.28 -38.53 48.11
N ALA A 121 -0.67 -37.80 47.52
CA ALA A 121 -2.09 -38.06 47.70
C ALA A 121 -2.52 -39.41 47.07
N ALA A 122 -2.07 -39.71 45.86
CA ALA A 122 -2.37 -40.97 45.17
C ALA A 122 -1.83 -42.20 45.92
N ALA A 123 -0.70 -42.09 46.62
CA ALA A 123 -0.15 -43.17 47.45
C ALA A 123 -1.07 -43.55 48.63
N THR A 124 -1.95 -42.64 49.07
CA THR A 124 -2.88 -42.89 50.18
C THR A 124 -4.26 -43.39 49.75
N ILE A 125 -4.58 -43.32 48.46
CA ILE A 125 -5.87 -43.75 47.92
C ILE A 125 -5.71 -45.17 47.35
N LYS A 126 -6.20 -46.18 48.08
CA LYS A 126 -6.22 -47.56 47.59
C LYS A 126 -7.27 -47.68 46.46
N PRO A 127 -6.92 -48.18 45.26
CA PRO A 127 -7.90 -48.37 44.19
C PRO A 127 -9.03 -49.29 44.65
N ALA A 128 -10.29 -48.91 44.37
CA ALA A 128 -11.44 -49.76 44.66
C ALA A 128 -11.36 -51.05 43.81
N PRO A 129 -11.70 -52.22 44.37
CA PRO A 129 -11.65 -53.48 43.63
C PRO A 129 -12.62 -53.46 42.45
N ALA A 130 -12.19 -54.04 41.33
CA ALA A 130 -13.01 -54.13 40.12
C ALA A 130 -14.26 -55.00 40.37
N PRO A 131 -15.42 -54.66 39.78
CA PRO A 131 -16.65 -55.43 39.95
C PRO A 131 -16.50 -56.84 39.35
N PRO A 132 -17.13 -57.87 39.96
CA PRO A 132 -17.12 -59.23 39.43
C PRO A 132 -17.87 -59.30 38.10
N GLN A 133 -17.34 -60.10 37.15
CA GLN A 133 -18.01 -60.41 35.89
C GLN A 133 -19.04 -61.53 36.06
#